data_AF-A0A961W986-F1
#
_entry.id   AF-A0A961W986-F1
#
_cell.length_a   1.000
_cell.length_b   1.000
_cell.length_c   1.000
_cell.angle_alpha   90.00
_cell.angle_beta   90.00
_cell.angle_gamma   90.00
#
_symmetry.space_group_name_H-M   'P 1'
#
loop_
_entity.id
_entity.type
_entity.pdbx_description
1 polymer ?
#
loop_
_entity_poly.entity_id
_entity_poly.type
_entity_poly.pdbx_seq_one_letter_code
_entity_poly.pdbx_strand_id
1 'polypeptide(L)'
;FYGWIRDLSAPDPTSIFNLFGVLPFTPPEFLPAIGIWPIIMGVTMWLQMQLNPQQPDPVQQQVFNWMPVMFTFLLASFPAGLVIYWAWNNVLSLAQQYFIMKRQGVDVPLFDNLKRNFGMIGKFISGMRQKS
;
A
#
# COMPACT_ATOMS: atom_id res chain seq x y z
N PHE A 1 -12.14 -8.69 18.46
CA PHE A 1 -11.89 -7.31 17.98
C PHE A 1 -13.18 -6.78 17.32
N TYR A 2 -13.18 -5.62 16.67
CA TYR A 2 -14.34 -5.03 15.98
C TYR A 2 -14.43 -5.48 14.50
N GLY A 3 -15.64 -5.42 13.92
CA GLY A 3 -15.86 -5.73 12.50
C GLY A 3 -15.66 -7.22 12.17
N TRP A 4 -14.93 -7.50 11.09
CA TRP A 4 -14.65 -8.85 10.59
C TRP A 4 -13.47 -9.55 11.28
N ILE A 5 -12.65 -8.81 12.03
CA ILE A 5 -11.52 -9.40 12.77
C ILE A 5 -12.05 -9.94 14.11
N ARG A 6 -11.99 -11.27 14.26
CA ARG A 6 -12.40 -11.97 15.48
C ARG A 6 -11.22 -12.35 16.37
N ASP A 7 -10.07 -12.62 15.76
CA ASP A 7 -8.80 -12.96 16.42
C ASP A 7 -7.68 -12.07 15.87
N LEU A 8 -6.87 -11.50 16.76
CA LEU A 8 -5.73 -10.64 16.40
C LEU A 8 -4.45 -11.43 16.14
N SER A 9 -4.37 -12.67 16.63
CA SER A 9 -3.23 -13.56 16.44
C SER A 9 -3.29 -14.33 15.13
N ALA A 10 -4.48 -14.48 14.55
CA ALA A 10 -4.69 -15.07 13.24
C ALA A 10 -4.46 -14.04 12.11
N PRO A 11 -4.12 -14.50 10.88
CA PRO A 11 -4.13 -13.65 9.69
C PRO A 11 -5.52 -13.03 9.42
N ASP A 12 -5.57 -12.00 8.57
CA ASP A 12 -6.83 -11.37 8.17
C ASP A 12 -7.74 -12.42 7.49
N PRO A 13 -8.96 -12.69 8.00
CA PRO A 13 -9.88 -13.66 7.40
C PRO A 13 -10.45 -13.19 6.07
N THR A 14 -10.30 -11.90 5.72
CA THR A 14 -10.70 -11.35 4.42
C THR A 14 -9.63 -11.59 3.38
N SER A 15 -10.04 -11.76 2.13
CA SER A 15 -9.14 -11.96 1.01
C SER A 15 -9.83 -11.53 -0.29
N ILE A 16 -9.05 -11.10 -1.28
CA ILE A 16 -9.57 -10.88 -2.64
C ILE A 16 -10.35 -12.11 -3.15
N PHE A 17 -9.91 -13.32 -2.78
CA PHE A 17 -10.53 -14.57 -3.24
C PHE A 17 -11.90 -14.87 -2.60
N ASN A 18 -12.13 -14.44 -1.36
CA ASN A 18 -13.45 -14.56 -0.71
C ASN A 18 -14.26 -13.26 -0.80
N LEU A 19 -13.92 -12.39 -1.76
CA LEU A 19 -14.53 -11.07 -1.96
C LEU A 19 -14.55 -10.24 -0.66
N PHE A 20 -13.41 -10.22 0.04
CA PHE A 20 -13.23 -9.54 1.32
C PHE A 20 -14.21 -9.99 2.41
N GLY A 21 -14.52 -11.28 2.45
CA GLY A 21 -15.42 -11.89 3.44
C GLY A 21 -16.89 -11.88 3.06
N VAL A 22 -17.27 -11.46 1.85
CA VAL A 22 -18.64 -11.59 1.33
C VAL A 22 -19.00 -13.07 1.11
N LEU A 23 -18.03 -13.88 0.68
CA LEU A 23 -18.22 -15.32 0.54
C LEU A 23 -17.79 -16.02 1.84
N PRO A 24 -18.63 -16.90 2.44
CA PRO A 24 -18.35 -17.54 3.72
C PRO A 24 -17.42 -18.76 3.58
N PHE A 25 -16.31 -18.60 2.85
CA PHE A 25 -15.26 -19.61 2.78
C PHE A 25 -13.89 -18.98 3.02
N THR A 26 -12.99 -19.77 3.57
CA THR A 26 -11.58 -19.42 3.73
C THR A 26 -10.79 -19.92 2.53
N PRO A 27 -10.08 -19.02 1.81
CA PRO A 27 -9.18 -19.45 0.74
C PRO A 27 -8.11 -20.41 1.27
N PRO A 28 -7.67 -21.39 0.48
CA PRO A 28 -6.57 -22.28 0.86
C PRO A 28 -5.31 -21.50 1.26
N GLU A 29 -4.57 -21.99 2.26
CA GLU A 29 -3.41 -21.31 2.85
C GLU A 29 -2.25 -21.04 1.88
N PHE A 30 -2.17 -21.79 0.77
CA PHE A 30 -1.15 -21.56 -0.26
C PHE A 30 -1.43 -20.30 -1.11
N LEU A 31 -2.65 -19.77 -1.08
CA LEU A 31 -2.99 -18.51 -1.74
C LEU A 31 -2.67 -17.35 -0.79
N PRO A 32 -2.00 -16.29 -1.26
CA PRO A 32 -1.82 -15.08 -0.45
C PRO A 32 -3.20 -14.53 -0.06
N ALA A 33 -3.53 -14.60 1.23
CA ALA A 33 -4.76 -14.04 1.78
C ALA A 33 -4.64 -12.51 1.88
N ILE A 34 -4.71 -11.83 0.72
CA ILE A 34 -4.61 -10.38 0.65
C ILE A 34 -5.90 -9.78 1.20
N GLY A 35 -5.93 -9.61 2.51
CA GLY A 35 -7.02 -8.99 3.24
C GLY A 35 -7.02 -7.47 3.13
N ILE A 36 -8.02 -6.86 3.75
CA ILE A 36 -8.18 -5.41 3.76
C ILE A 36 -6.98 -4.74 4.44
N TRP A 37 -6.47 -5.31 5.53
CA TRP A 37 -5.37 -4.70 6.30
C TRP A 37 -4.02 -4.68 5.57
N PRO A 38 -3.55 -5.77 4.95
CA PRO A 38 -2.35 -5.73 4.09
C PRO A 38 -2.44 -4.73 2.94
N ILE A 39 -3.63 -4.53 2.36
CA ILE A 39 -3.85 -3.52 1.32
C ILE A 39 -3.70 -2.11 1.89
N ILE A 40 -4.36 -1.81 3.03
CA ILE A 40 -4.22 -0.52 3.71
C ILE A 40 -2.75 -0.25 4.04
N MET A 41 -2.03 -1.25 4.53
CA MET A 41 -0.60 -1.14 4.82
C MET A 41 0.20 -0.81 3.55
N GLY A 42 -0.02 -1.53 2.44
CA GLY A 42 0.64 -1.26 1.16
C GLY A 42 0.39 0.15 0.64
N VAL A 43 -0.86 0.62 0.70
CA VAL A 43 -1.25 1.96 0.28
C VAL A 43 -0.59 3.02 1.17
N THR A 44 -0.60 2.84 2.49
CA THR A 44 -0.01 3.82 3.42
C THR A 44 1.51 3.89 3.29
N MET A 45 2.18 2.74 3.12
CA MET A 45 3.61 2.69 2.80
C MET A 45 3.90 3.41 1.48
N TRP A 46 3.13 3.14 0.43
CA TRP A 46 3.32 3.79 -0.87
C TRP A 46 3.13 5.31 -0.77
N LEU A 47 2.10 5.79 -0.07
CA LEU A 47 1.87 7.22 0.19
C LEU A 47 3.02 7.85 0.98
N GLN A 48 3.54 7.15 1.99
CA GLN A 48 4.68 7.63 2.78
C GLN A 48 5.92 7.80 1.90
N MET A 49 6.15 6.88 0.96
CA MET A 49 7.24 7.00 0.00
C MET A 49 7.07 8.17 -0.95
N GLN A 50 5.84 8.57 -1.27
CA GLN A 50 5.58 9.76 -2.09
C GLN A 50 5.90 11.08 -1.36
N LEU A 51 6.06 11.07 -0.03
CA LEU A 51 6.55 12.24 0.73
C LEU A 51 8.07 12.38 0.67
N ASN A 52 8.79 11.32 0.30
CA ASN A 52 10.25 11.37 0.21
C ASN A 52 10.67 11.97 -1.14
N PRO A 53 11.74 12.79 -1.16
CA PRO A 53 12.38 13.21 -2.40
C PRO A 53 12.76 12.00 -3.23
N GLN A 54 12.53 12.09 -4.53
CA GLN A 54 12.77 10.96 -5.40
C GLN A 54 14.26 10.67 -5.59
N GLN A 55 14.56 9.38 -5.71
CA GLN A 55 15.91 8.95 -6.05
C GLN A 55 16.22 9.36 -7.50
N PRO A 56 17.40 9.92 -7.80
CA PRO A 56 17.74 10.39 -9.14
C PRO A 56 17.87 9.24 -10.16
N ASP A 57 18.18 8.03 -9.72
CA ASP A 57 18.33 6.84 -10.57
C ASP A 57 16.98 6.17 -10.89
N PRO A 58 16.64 5.96 -12.19
CA PRO A 58 15.38 5.33 -12.60
C PRO A 58 15.23 3.86 -12.15
N VAL A 59 16.32 3.10 -12.04
CA VAL A 59 16.27 1.69 -11.60
C VAL A 59 15.91 1.65 -10.12
N GLN A 60 16.53 2.51 -9.32
CA GLN A 60 16.25 2.60 -7.89
C GLN A 60 14.81 3.05 -7.63
N GLN A 61 14.30 4.02 -8.41
CA GLN A 61 12.88 4.43 -8.35
C GLN A 61 11.94 3.26 -8.62
N GLN A 62 12.21 2.44 -9.64
CA GLN A 62 11.37 1.28 -9.94
C GLN A 62 11.35 0.29 -8.78
N VAL A 63 12.51 -0.03 -8.19
CA VAL A 63 12.59 -0.93 -7.02
C VAL A 63 11.75 -0.40 -5.85
N PHE A 64 11.88 0.89 -5.53
CA PHE A 64 11.09 1.53 -4.48
C PHE A 64 9.58 1.53 -4.79
N ASN A 65 9.18 1.72 -6.05
CA ASN A 65 7.76 1.68 -6.42
C ASN A 65 7.15 0.27 -6.27
N TRP A 66 7.93 -0.79 -6.49
CA TRP A 66 7.47 -2.18 -6.34
C TRP A 66 7.54 -2.70 -4.90
N MET A 67 8.37 -2.09 -4.06
CA MET A 67 8.58 -2.52 -2.69
C MET A 67 7.28 -2.59 -1.86
N PRO A 68 6.38 -1.57 -1.84
CA PRO A 68 5.11 -1.64 -1.11
C PRO A 68 4.24 -2.82 -1.54
N VAL A 69 4.22 -3.12 -2.85
CA VAL A 69 3.44 -4.23 -3.39
C VAL A 69 3.96 -5.55 -2.83
N MET A 70 5.27 -5.78 -2.91
CA MET A 70 5.91 -6.97 -2.36
C MET A 70 5.64 -7.14 -0.86
N PHE A 71 5.73 -6.05 -0.09
CA PHE A 71 5.40 -6.07 1.34
C PHE A 71 3.93 -6.39 1.60
N THR A 72 2.98 -5.93 0.79
CA THR A 72 1.56 -6.32 0.94
C THR A 72 1.37 -7.83 0.83
N PHE A 73 2.04 -8.50 -0.11
CA PHE A 73 1.97 -9.97 -0.22
C PHE A 73 2.65 -10.67 0.95
N LEU A 74 3.80 -10.16 1.39
CA LEU A 74 4.54 -10.72 2.53
C LEU A 74 3.74 -10.61 3.84
N LEU A 75 3.11 -9.46 4.08
CA LEU A 75 2.36 -9.16 5.29
C LEU A 75 1.00 -9.87 5.35
N ALA A 76 0.50 -10.40 4.22
CA ALA A 76 -0.79 -11.09 4.13
C ALA A 76 -0.87 -12.33 5.05
N SER A 77 0.25 -12.99 5.30
CA SER A 77 0.32 -14.18 6.16
C SER A 77 0.61 -13.87 7.63
N PHE A 78 0.82 -12.60 8.01
CA PHE A 78 1.11 -12.23 9.40
C PHE A 78 -0.15 -12.01 10.24
N PRO A 79 -0.04 -12.12 11.58
CA PRO A 79 -1.14 -11.84 12.50
C PRO A 79 -1.76 -10.47 12.24
N ALA A 80 -3.09 -10.43 12.10
CA ALA A 80 -3.83 -9.22 11.77
C ALA A 80 -3.56 -8.09 12.77
N GLY A 81 -3.41 -8.41 14.06
CA GLY A 81 -3.10 -7.41 15.09
C GLY A 81 -1.78 -6.67 14.85
N LEU A 82 -0.75 -7.37 14.37
CA LEU A 82 0.54 -6.77 14.03
C LEU A 82 0.42 -5.85 12.82
N VAL A 83 -0.29 -6.29 11.77
CA VAL A 83 -0.51 -5.51 10.55
C VAL A 83 -1.34 -4.26 10.85
N ILE A 84 -2.39 -4.38 11.67
CA ILE A 84 -3.22 -3.24 12.11
C ILE A 84 -2.37 -2.21 12.86
N TYR A 85 -1.55 -2.67 13.80
CA TYR A 85 -0.66 -1.80 14.56
C TYR A 85 0.28 -1.01 13.64
N TRP A 86 0.94 -1.68 12.69
CA TRP A 86 1.82 -1.03 11.74
C TRP A 86 1.09 -0.08 10.79
N ALA A 87 -0.06 -0.48 10.26
CA ALA A 87 -0.87 0.36 9.40
C ALA A 87 -1.28 1.65 10.11
N TRP A 88 -1.72 1.54 11.36
CA TRP A 88 -2.06 2.70 12.18
C TRP A 88 -0.85 3.60 12.44
N ASN A 89 0.29 3.01 12.79
CA ASN A 89 1.53 3.75 13.02
C ASN A 89 2.01 4.50 11.76
N ASN A 90 1.90 3.87 10.59
CA ASN A 90 2.25 4.49 9.31
C ASN A 90 1.32 5.66 8.97
N VAL A 91 0.01 5.53 9.19
CA VAL A 91 -0.95 6.62 8.97
C VAL A 91 -0.63 7.82 9.85
N LEU A 92 -0.37 7.59 11.14
CA LEU A 92 0.02 8.66 12.06
C LEU A 92 1.35 9.30 11.64
N SER A 93 2.34 8.50 11.26
CA SER A 93 3.64 8.99 10.80
C SER A 93 3.51 9.84 9.52
N LEU A 94 2.70 9.39 8.56
CA LEU A 94 2.37 10.14 7.34
C LEU A 94 1.71 11.49 7.68
N ALA A 95 0.70 11.47 8.55
CA ALA A 95 0.00 12.68 8.96
C ALA A 95 0.92 13.66 9.69
N GLN A 96 1.77 13.15 10.59
CA GLN A 96 2.76 13.93 11.30
C GLN A 96 3.78 14.55 10.33
N GLN A 97 4.34 13.75 9.42
CA GLN A 97 5.31 14.22 8.43
C GLN A 97 4.70 15.30 7.54
N TYR A 98 3.49 15.08 7.02
CA TYR A 98 2.76 16.07 6.23
C TYR A 98 2.54 17.38 7.01
N PHE A 99 2.12 17.28 8.27
CA PHE A 99 1.89 18.45 9.12
C PHE A 99 3.18 19.24 9.39
N ILE A 100 4.29 18.55 9.67
CA ILE A 100 5.60 19.17 9.91
C ILE A 100 6.09 19.90 8.66
N MET A 101 6.05 19.26 7.48
CA MET A 101 6.48 19.88 6.22
C MET A 101 5.69 21.16 5.92
N LYS A 102 4.36 21.10 6.10
CA LYS A 102 3.49 22.27 5.93
C LYS A 102 3.82 23.39 6.93
N ARG A 103 4.14 23.05 8.17
CA ARG A 103 4.51 24.03 9.22
C ARG A 103 5.88 24.65 8.97
N GLN A 104 6.81 23.90 8.39
CA GLN A 104 8.17 24.35 8.07
C GLN A 104 8.27 25.09 6.73
N GLY A 105 7.17 25.22 5.99
CA GLY A 105 7.17 25.85 4.66
C GLY A 105 7.92 25.03 3.60
N VAL A 106 8.06 23.72 3.82
CA VAL A 106 8.68 22.79 2.87
C VAL A 106 7.63 22.33 1.88
N ASP A 107 7.96 22.38 0.58
CA ASP A 107 7.10 21.86 -0.47
C ASP A 107 6.76 20.40 -0.22
N VAL A 108 5.47 20.07 -0.25
CA VAL A 108 4.99 18.69 -0.08
C VAL A 108 4.92 18.02 -1.45
N PRO A 109 5.88 17.14 -1.80
CA PRO A 109 5.97 16.58 -3.15
C PRO A 109 4.89 15.52 -3.44
N LEU A 110 3.99 15.25 -2.48
CA LEU A 110 2.97 14.20 -2.56
C LEU A 110 2.18 14.29 -3.87
N PHE A 111 1.54 15.43 -4.12
CA PHE A 111 0.65 15.59 -5.27
C PHE A 111 1.41 15.61 -6.60
N ASP A 112 2.62 16.15 -6.60
CA ASP A 112 3.48 16.18 -7.79
C ASP A 112 3.94 14.78 -8.17
N ASN A 113 4.41 14.02 -7.18
CA ASN A 113 4.80 12.62 -7.34
C ASN A 113 3.62 11.76 -7.82
N LEU A 114 2.43 11.93 -7.22
CA LEU A 114 1.21 11.24 -7.63
C LEU A 114 0.84 11.53 -9.09
N LYS A 115 0.69 12.81 -9.45
CA LYS A 115 0.35 13.22 -10.83
C LYS A 115 1.32 12.65 -11.84
N ARG A 116 2.61 12.67 -11.52
CA ARG A 116 3.66 12.18 -12.40
C ARG A 116 3.61 10.65 -12.57
N ASN A 117 3.41 9.90 -11.49
CA ASN A 117 3.30 8.43 -11.55
C ASN A 117 2.07 8.00 -12.37
N PHE A 118 0.90 8.62 -12.16
CA PHE A 118 -0.29 8.34 -12.97
C PHE A 118 -0.12 8.77 -14.43
N GLY A 119 0.56 9.90 -14.68
CA GLY A 119 0.89 10.36 -16.04
C GLY A 119 1.82 9.39 -16.79
N MET A 120 2.79 8.79 -16.10
CA MET A 120 3.68 7.78 -16.67
C MET A 120 2.92 6.52 -17.10
N ILE A 121 2.00 6.03 -16.25
CA ILE A 121 1.14 4.89 -16.55
C ILE A 121 0.25 5.18 -17.77
N GLY A 122 -0.36 6.37 -17.82
CA GLY A 122 -1.19 6.79 -18.96
C GLY A 122 -0.40 6.81 -20.28
N LYS A 123 0.83 7.33 -20.27
CA LYS A 123 1.72 7.33 -21.45
C LYS A 123 2.11 5.91 -21.88
N PHE A 124 2.41 5.02 -20.94
CA PHE A 124 2.74 3.63 -21.23
C PHE A 124 1.57 2.89 -21.90
N ILE A 125 0.35 3.02 -21.36
CA ILE A 125 -0.87 2.40 -21.92
C ILE A 125 -1.17 2.97 -23.32
N SER A 126 -1.06 4.30 -23.49
CA SER A 126 -1.25 4.95 -24.78
C SER A 126 -0.21 4.49 -25.81
N GLY A 127 1.05 4.28 -25.40
CA GLY A 127 2.12 3.80 -26.26
C GLY A 127 1.93 2.34 -26.71
N MET A 128 1.37 1.49 -25.86
CA MET A 128 1.03 0.10 -26.24
C MET A 128 -0.12 0.07 -27.26
N ARG A 129 -1.10 0.95 -27.15
CA ARG A 129 -2.24 1.03 -28.08
C ARG A 129 -1.86 1.55 -29.48
N GLN A 130 -0.78 2.32 -29.62
CA GLN A 130 -0.28 2.76 -30.94
C GLN A 130 0.54 1.68 -31.67
N LYS A 131 0.85 0.55 -31.02
CA LYS A 131 1.63 -0.55 -31.60
C LYS A 131 0.80 -1.79 -32.00
N SER A 132 -0.54 -1.71 -31.96
CA SER A 132 -1.46 -2.73 -32.50
C SER A 132 -2.15 -2.24 -33.76
#